data_AF-A0A434CQV4-F1
#
_entry.id   AF-A0A434CQV4-F1
#
_cell.length_a   1.000
_cell.length_b   1.000
_cell.length_c   1.000
_cell.angle_alpha   90.00
_cell.angle_beta   90.00
_cell.angle_gamma   90.00
#
_symmetry.space_group_name_H-M   'P 1'
#
loop_
_entity.id
_entity.type
_entity.pdbx_description
1 polymer ?
#
loop_
_entity_poly.entity_id
_entity_poly.type
_entity_poly.pdbx_seq_one_letter_code
_entity_poly.pdbx_strand_id
1 'polypeptide(L)'
;LIRWPLAAATAPAGERELEVYTTRPDTIFGASFMAIAADHPLAKRAAEDNAELAAFIKDVKRGGTATAEIETAEKKGFDTGIRVVHPFDESWTLPVYVANFVLMDYGTGAIFGCPSGDQRDLDFANKYGLPVIPVVMPEGADARTFQITEEAYTDDGVMINSRFLDGMTPQAAFDEVATRLSGIAIGNRPQAERKVQFRLRDWLVSRQRCWGAPIPVIYCDDCGAVPERAENLPVELPDHLSFDKPGNPLDNHPTWKHVDCPQCCKPARRDTDTMDTFVDSSWYFARFTDPWNEAAPTTLAVVDGKNGWLPVNQYIGGVEHAILHLLYSRFFTRAMKATGHLNVAEEPFDGLFTQGMVVHETYRIGSGANGQYVTPAEVRVDMIDGERKAALISDGTPVEIGAIEKMSKSKKNVVDPDDILANYGADTARWFVLSDSPPDRDVIWTEAGVEGAHRFVQRVWRQVSEAAPALAGVSPAQGVSGPALE
;
A
#
# COMPACT_ATOMS: atom_id res chain seq x y z
N LEU A 1 -19.27 -13.11 -10.69
CA LEU A 1 -20.16 -13.26 -9.51
C LEU A 1 -20.97 -14.54 -9.72
N ILE A 2 -21.09 -15.40 -8.72
CA ILE A 2 -21.86 -16.65 -8.76
C ILE A 2 -22.73 -16.73 -7.52
N ARG A 3 -24.00 -17.09 -7.67
CA ARG A 3 -24.99 -17.27 -6.60
C ARG A 3 -25.12 -18.75 -6.29
N TRP A 4 -24.77 -19.13 -5.06
CA TRP A 4 -24.83 -20.51 -4.57
C TRP A 4 -26.10 -20.68 -3.72
N PRO A 5 -27.04 -21.57 -4.09
CA PRO A 5 -28.21 -21.84 -3.24
C PRO A 5 -27.77 -22.33 -1.86
N LEU A 6 -28.40 -21.84 -0.79
CA LEU A 6 -28.24 -22.41 0.54
C LEU A 6 -29.08 -23.69 0.66
N ALA A 7 -28.54 -24.71 1.31
CA ALA A 7 -29.31 -25.89 1.65
C ALA A 7 -30.40 -25.52 2.67
N ALA A 8 -31.67 -25.73 2.32
CA ALA A 8 -32.80 -25.24 3.11
C ALA A 8 -32.81 -25.73 4.57
N ALA A 9 -32.22 -26.89 4.85
CA ALA A 9 -32.14 -27.46 6.20
C ALA A 9 -31.16 -26.73 7.14
N THR A 10 -30.22 -25.96 6.59
CA THR A 10 -29.17 -25.28 7.36
C THR A 10 -29.14 -23.76 7.14
N ALA A 11 -29.94 -23.27 6.21
CA ALA A 11 -30.05 -21.84 5.91
C ALA A 11 -30.72 -21.08 7.07
N PRO A 12 -30.12 -19.96 7.54
CA PRO A 12 -30.80 -19.08 8.47
C PRO A 12 -32.08 -18.47 7.88
N ALA A 13 -33.06 -18.15 8.72
CA ALA A 13 -34.36 -17.68 8.27
C ALA A 13 -34.25 -16.41 7.40
N GLY A 14 -34.81 -16.47 6.19
CA GLY A 14 -34.83 -15.36 5.23
C GLY A 14 -33.68 -15.36 4.22
N GLU A 15 -32.61 -16.12 4.46
CA GLU A 15 -31.48 -16.26 3.54
C GLU A 15 -31.71 -17.45 2.60
N ARG A 16 -31.40 -17.28 1.31
CA ARG A 16 -31.61 -18.33 0.29
C ARG A 16 -30.37 -18.64 -0.53
N GLU A 17 -29.39 -17.75 -0.53
CA GLU A 17 -28.22 -17.86 -1.39
C GLU A 17 -27.01 -17.17 -0.77
N LEU A 18 -25.84 -17.64 -1.19
CA LEU A 18 -24.55 -17.01 -0.92
C LEU A 18 -23.98 -16.50 -2.24
N GLU A 19 -23.79 -15.18 -2.35
CA GLU A 19 -23.13 -14.60 -3.52
C GLU A 19 -21.61 -14.64 -3.34
N VAL A 20 -20.91 -15.18 -4.33
CA VAL A 20 -19.46 -15.30 -4.35
C VAL A 20 -18.86 -14.56 -5.54
N TYR A 21 -17.75 -13.87 -5.29
CA TYR A 21 -16.85 -13.42 -6.34
C TYR A 21 -15.68 -14.40 -6.50
N THR A 22 -15.38 -14.79 -7.73
CA THR A 22 -14.20 -15.58 -8.09
C THR A 22 -13.60 -15.04 -9.38
N THR A 23 -12.28 -15.10 -9.49
CA THR A 23 -11.54 -14.91 -10.75
C THR A 23 -11.27 -16.24 -11.47
N ARG A 24 -11.58 -17.37 -10.82
CA ARG A 24 -11.33 -18.73 -11.31
C ARG A 24 -12.61 -19.59 -11.32
N PRO A 25 -13.69 -19.19 -12.01
CA PRO A 25 -14.90 -20.02 -12.13
C PRO A 25 -14.63 -21.34 -12.87
N ASP A 26 -13.54 -21.44 -13.64
CA ASP A 26 -13.06 -22.69 -14.23
C ASP A 26 -12.82 -23.79 -13.19
N THR A 27 -12.37 -23.43 -11.98
CA THR A 27 -12.04 -24.40 -10.93
C THR A 27 -13.22 -24.79 -10.04
N ILE A 28 -14.46 -24.47 -10.44
CA ILE A 28 -15.67 -24.66 -9.61
C ILE A 28 -15.88 -26.11 -9.14
N PHE A 29 -15.50 -27.11 -9.93
CA PHE A 29 -15.57 -28.53 -9.55
C PHE A 29 -14.50 -28.97 -8.54
N GLY A 30 -13.55 -28.09 -8.20
CA GLY A 30 -12.59 -28.26 -7.12
C GLY A 30 -13.02 -27.58 -5.83
N ALA A 31 -14.20 -26.94 -5.81
CA ALA A 31 -14.73 -26.26 -4.63
C ALA A 31 -14.89 -27.24 -3.46
N SER A 32 -14.25 -26.95 -2.34
CA SER A 32 -14.20 -27.82 -1.16
C SER A 32 -14.97 -27.25 0.03
N PHE A 33 -15.04 -25.92 0.12
CA PHE A 33 -15.76 -25.19 1.14
C PHE A 33 -16.15 -23.80 0.61
N MET A 34 -17.01 -23.12 1.33
CA MET A 34 -17.24 -21.68 1.19
C MET A 34 -16.63 -20.97 2.38
N ALA A 35 -16.04 -19.80 2.17
CA ALA A 35 -15.55 -18.96 3.25
C ALA A 35 -16.17 -17.56 3.17
N ILE A 36 -16.67 -17.07 4.29
CA ILE A 36 -17.29 -15.74 4.43
C ILE A 36 -16.53 -14.91 5.47
N ALA A 37 -16.56 -13.60 5.29
CA ALA A 37 -15.98 -12.65 6.23
C ALA A 37 -16.68 -12.70 7.60
N ALA A 38 -15.97 -12.37 8.67
CA ALA A 38 -16.53 -12.30 10.02
C ALA A 38 -17.68 -11.27 10.16
N ASP A 39 -17.71 -10.27 9.28
CA ASP A 39 -18.75 -9.24 9.22
C ASP A 39 -19.89 -9.53 8.23
N HIS A 40 -19.82 -10.66 7.53
CA HIS A 40 -20.82 -11.05 6.55
C HIS A 40 -22.21 -11.22 7.22
N PRO A 41 -23.32 -10.76 6.61
CA PRO A 41 -24.66 -10.89 7.19
C PRO A 41 -25.01 -12.32 7.62
N LEU A 42 -24.65 -13.31 6.79
CA LEU A 42 -24.83 -14.73 7.08
C LEU A 42 -24.05 -15.18 8.33
N ALA A 43 -22.82 -14.68 8.54
CA ALA A 43 -22.01 -14.98 9.72
C ALA A 43 -22.65 -14.38 10.99
N LYS A 44 -23.11 -13.13 10.91
CA LYS A 44 -23.81 -12.46 12.02
C LYS A 44 -25.07 -13.21 12.42
N ARG A 45 -25.87 -13.64 11.43
CA ARG A 45 -27.09 -14.40 11.69
C ARG A 45 -26.79 -15.78 12.30
N ALA A 46 -25.82 -16.51 11.76
CA ALA A 46 -25.41 -17.81 12.31
C ALA A 46 -24.89 -17.70 13.75
N ALA A 47 -24.27 -16.56 14.11
CA ALA A 47 -23.75 -16.32 15.44
C ALA A 47 -24.82 -15.97 16.49
N GLU A 48 -26.04 -15.60 16.09
CA GLU A 48 -27.15 -15.32 17.02
C GLU A 48 -27.47 -16.56 17.88
N ASP A 49 -27.40 -17.75 17.28
CA ASP A 49 -27.71 -19.04 17.93
C ASP A 49 -26.46 -19.88 18.24
N ASN A 50 -25.24 -19.35 18.03
CA ASN A 50 -23.97 -20.06 18.25
C ASN A 50 -22.94 -19.19 18.99
N ALA A 51 -22.82 -19.41 20.30
CA ALA A 51 -21.93 -18.64 21.17
C ALA A 51 -20.43 -18.82 20.84
N GLU A 52 -20.02 -19.99 20.35
CA GLU A 52 -18.64 -20.25 19.94
C GLU A 52 -18.29 -19.48 18.66
N LEU A 53 -19.21 -19.47 17.69
CA LEU A 53 -19.06 -18.66 16.47
C LEU A 53 -19.02 -17.16 16.80
N ALA A 54 -19.88 -16.68 17.71
CA ALA A 54 -19.87 -15.29 18.15
C ALA A 54 -18.52 -14.92 18.82
N ALA A 55 -17.96 -15.81 19.62
CA ALA A 55 -16.63 -15.63 20.23
C ALA A 55 -15.53 -15.61 19.18
N PHE A 56 -15.59 -16.51 18.19
CA PHE A 56 -14.64 -16.55 17.07
C PHE A 56 -14.68 -15.26 16.24
N ILE A 57 -15.87 -14.77 15.87
CA ILE A 57 -16.03 -13.50 15.15
C ILE A 57 -15.41 -12.34 15.94
N LYS A 58 -15.59 -12.32 17.27
CA LYS A 58 -14.98 -11.30 18.14
C LYS A 58 -13.45 -11.40 18.17
N ASP A 59 -12.89 -12.60 18.13
CA ASP A 59 -11.44 -12.83 18.06
C ASP A 59 -10.87 -12.34 16.73
N VAL A 60 -11.49 -12.69 15.61
CA VAL A 60 -11.10 -12.24 14.27
C VAL A 60 -11.07 -10.70 14.20
N LYS A 61 -12.05 -10.03 14.80
CA LYS A 61 -12.14 -8.56 14.85
C LYS A 61 -11.09 -7.87 15.72
N ARG A 62 -10.36 -8.61 16.54
CA ARG A 62 -9.22 -8.08 17.33
C ARG A 62 -7.91 -8.11 16.55
N GLY A 63 -7.87 -8.82 15.42
CA GLY A 63 -6.72 -8.81 14.52
C GLY A 63 -6.47 -7.42 13.94
N GLY A 64 -5.24 -7.18 13.51
CA GLY A 64 -4.91 -5.95 12.81
C GLY A 64 -5.50 -5.91 11.40
N THR A 65 -5.76 -4.71 10.90
CA THR A 65 -6.40 -4.48 9.60
C THR A 65 -5.40 -4.28 8.46
N ALA A 66 -4.09 -4.31 8.76
CA ALA A 66 -3.05 -4.15 7.75
C ALA A 66 -2.98 -5.39 6.86
N THR A 67 -2.91 -5.19 5.54
CA THR A 67 -2.85 -6.29 4.56
C THR A 67 -1.74 -7.29 4.86
N ALA A 68 -0.54 -6.80 5.21
CA ALA A 68 0.61 -7.65 5.53
C ALA A 68 0.37 -8.52 6.79
N GLU A 69 -0.32 -7.98 7.79
CA GLU A 69 -0.67 -8.73 9.01
C GLU A 69 -1.71 -9.82 8.70
N ILE A 70 -2.71 -9.52 7.87
CA ILE A 70 -3.75 -10.48 7.46
C ILE A 70 -3.15 -11.61 6.60
N GLU A 71 -2.24 -11.26 5.68
CA GLU A 71 -1.57 -12.21 4.80
C GLU A 71 -0.64 -13.15 5.57
N THR A 72 0.09 -12.66 6.58
CA THR A 72 1.02 -13.47 7.40
C THR A 72 0.36 -14.16 8.60
N ALA A 73 -0.81 -13.73 9.02
CA ALA A 73 -1.54 -14.38 10.11
C ALA A 73 -1.89 -15.83 9.79
N GLU A 74 -1.84 -16.67 10.82
CA GLU A 74 -2.33 -18.05 10.79
C GLU A 74 -3.77 -18.07 10.27
N LYS A 75 -4.04 -18.90 9.27
CA LYS A 75 -5.39 -19.04 8.71
C LYS A 75 -6.28 -19.80 9.69
N LYS A 76 -7.35 -19.15 10.12
CA LYS A 76 -8.32 -19.69 11.08
C LYS A 76 -9.72 -19.58 10.48
N GLY A 77 -10.52 -20.60 10.73
CA GLY A 77 -11.94 -20.60 10.40
C GLY A 77 -12.78 -21.41 11.37
N PHE A 78 -14.09 -21.19 11.27
CA PHE A 78 -15.11 -21.80 12.09
C PHE A 78 -16.25 -22.30 11.19
N ASP A 79 -16.59 -23.58 11.26
CA ASP A 79 -17.72 -24.16 10.51
C ASP A 79 -19.03 -23.62 11.07
N THR A 80 -19.79 -22.90 10.25
CA THR A 80 -21.05 -22.26 10.68
C THR A 80 -22.21 -23.24 10.84
N GLY A 81 -22.05 -24.48 10.37
CA GLY A 81 -23.13 -25.45 10.19
C GLY A 81 -23.96 -25.23 8.92
N ILE A 82 -23.86 -24.06 8.30
CA ILE A 82 -24.55 -23.73 7.04
C ILE A 82 -23.90 -24.50 5.90
N ARG A 83 -24.73 -24.92 4.94
CA ARG A 83 -24.31 -25.63 3.73
C ARG A 83 -24.83 -24.91 2.49
N VAL A 84 -24.02 -24.84 1.44
CA VAL A 84 -24.47 -24.45 0.10
C VAL A 84 -24.62 -25.68 -0.79
N VAL A 85 -25.41 -25.57 -1.85
CA VAL A 85 -25.58 -26.58 -2.90
C VAL A 85 -24.71 -26.20 -4.09
N HIS A 86 -23.98 -27.16 -4.66
CA HIS A 86 -23.12 -26.92 -5.83
C HIS A 86 -23.95 -26.59 -7.08
N PRO A 87 -23.63 -25.53 -7.86
CA PRO A 87 -24.42 -25.08 -9.01
C PRO A 87 -24.70 -26.12 -10.09
N PHE A 88 -23.80 -27.10 -10.25
CA PHE A 88 -23.91 -28.16 -11.24
C PHE A 88 -24.26 -29.54 -10.66
N ASP A 89 -24.51 -29.63 -9.35
CA ASP A 89 -24.88 -30.90 -8.69
C ASP A 89 -25.70 -30.67 -7.42
N GLU A 90 -27.01 -30.92 -7.50
CA GLU A 90 -27.94 -30.71 -6.38
C GLU A 90 -27.68 -31.65 -5.18
N SER A 91 -27.01 -32.78 -5.41
CA SER A 91 -26.66 -33.74 -4.35
C SER A 91 -25.39 -33.37 -3.58
N TRP A 92 -24.60 -32.45 -4.14
CA TRP A 92 -23.33 -32.04 -3.58
C TRP A 92 -23.50 -30.76 -2.75
N THR A 93 -23.22 -30.88 -1.46
CA THR A 93 -23.22 -29.74 -0.54
C THR A 93 -21.83 -29.41 -0.01
N LEU A 94 -21.55 -28.13 0.21
CA LEU A 94 -20.27 -27.63 0.73
C LEU A 94 -20.48 -26.90 2.06
N PRO A 95 -19.58 -27.06 3.05
CA PRO A 95 -19.61 -26.31 4.30
C PRO A 95 -19.36 -24.82 4.07
N VAL A 96 -20.04 -23.97 4.84
CA VAL A 96 -19.75 -22.53 4.94
C VAL A 96 -18.97 -22.26 6.22
N TYR A 97 -17.75 -21.72 6.07
CA TYR A 97 -16.88 -21.30 7.17
C TYR A 97 -16.89 -19.78 7.30
N VAL A 98 -16.81 -19.27 8.53
CA VAL A 98 -16.25 -17.92 8.75
C VAL A 98 -14.74 -18.06 8.76
N ALA A 99 -14.03 -17.26 7.97
CA ALA A 99 -12.56 -17.31 7.88
C ALA A 99 -11.91 -15.93 8.05
N ASN A 100 -10.74 -15.90 8.69
CA ASN A 100 -10.05 -14.64 9.03
C ASN A 100 -9.32 -13.97 7.85
N PHE A 101 -9.24 -14.62 6.69
CA PHE A 101 -8.59 -14.09 5.49
C PHE A 101 -9.59 -13.61 4.42
N VAL A 102 -10.90 -13.75 4.67
CA VAL A 102 -11.95 -13.21 3.79
C VAL A 102 -12.40 -11.86 4.34
N LEU A 103 -12.34 -10.82 3.51
CA LEU A 103 -12.63 -9.44 3.89
C LEU A 103 -13.95 -8.98 3.29
N MET A 104 -14.80 -8.36 4.10
CA MET A 104 -16.13 -7.90 3.66
C MET A 104 -16.03 -6.86 2.55
N ASP A 105 -15.00 -6.01 2.60
CA ASP A 105 -14.78 -4.93 1.62
C ASP A 105 -14.15 -5.43 0.30
N TYR A 106 -14.00 -6.75 0.11
CA TYR A 106 -13.48 -7.34 -1.12
C TYR A 106 -14.49 -8.30 -1.76
N GLY A 107 -14.87 -8.01 -3.01
CA GLY A 107 -15.86 -8.79 -3.73
C GLY A 107 -17.23 -8.73 -3.04
N THR A 108 -17.73 -9.88 -2.58
CA THR A 108 -18.98 -10.00 -1.82
C THR A 108 -18.75 -10.28 -0.32
N GLY A 109 -17.49 -10.29 0.13
CA GLY A 109 -17.16 -10.82 1.44
C GLY A 109 -17.34 -12.34 1.55
N ALA A 110 -17.38 -13.05 0.41
CA ALA A 110 -17.50 -14.50 0.34
C ALA A 110 -16.77 -15.08 -0.89
N ILE A 111 -16.16 -16.26 -0.69
CA ILE A 111 -15.48 -17.05 -1.73
C ILE A 111 -15.93 -18.51 -1.68
N PHE A 112 -15.74 -19.25 -2.77
CA PHE A 112 -15.59 -20.71 -2.69
C PHE A 112 -14.09 -21.01 -2.67
N GLY A 113 -13.67 -21.90 -1.77
CA GLY A 113 -12.29 -22.33 -1.67
C GLY A 113 -12.02 -23.49 -2.63
N CYS A 114 -10.98 -23.37 -3.45
CA CYS A 114 -10.52 -24.41 -4.36
C CYS A 114 -9.08 -24.83 -4.00
N PRO A 115 -8.91 -25.81 -3.08
CA PRO A 115 -7.61 -26.19 -2.54
C PRO A 115 -6.56 -26.59 -3.57
N SER A 116 -6.99 -27.12 -4.72
CA SER A 116 -6.06 -27.49 -5.79
C SER A 116 -5.49 -26.31 -6.58
N GLY A 117 -6.11 -25.12 -6.50
CA GLY A 117 -5.77 -23.95 -7.31
C GLY A 117 -5.38 -22.70 -6.53
N ASP A 118 -5.41 -22.73 -5.19
CA ASP A 118 -5.02 -21.62 -4.32
C ASP A 118 -4.34 -22.16 -3.06
N GLN A 119 -3.12 -21.70 -2.77
CA GLN A 119 -2.34 -22.20 -1.62
C GLN A 119 -3.03 -21.90 -0.27
N ARG A 120 -3.73 -20.78 -0.15
CA ARG A 120 -4.42 -20.42 1.10
C ARG A 120 -5.59 -21.37 1.35
N ASP A 121 -6.29 -21.74 0.28
CA ASP A 121 -7.36 -22.72 0.35
C ASP A 121 -6.82 -24.12 0.62
N LEU A 122 -5.64 -24.47 0.10
CA LEU A 122 -4.96 -25.74 0.39
C LEU A 122 -4.56 -25.84 1.86
N ASP A 123 -3.89 -24.83 2.38
CA ASP A 123 -3.47 -24.79 3.79
C ASP A 123 -4.69 -24.87 4.72
N PHE A 124 -5.76 -24.17 4.37
CA PHE A 124 -7.02 -24.23 5.11
C PHE A 124 -7.67 -25.62 5.03
N ALA A 125 -7.76 -26.20 3.83
CA ALA A 125 -8.34 -27.52 3.64
C ALA A 125 -7.56 -28.60 4.39
N ASN A 126 -6.24 -28.57 4.33
CA ASN A 126 -5.37 -29.50 5.06
C ASN A 126 -5.55 -29.35 6.58
N LYS A 127 -5.66 -28.11 7.08
CA LYS A 127 -5.89 -27.84 8.52
C LYS A 127 -7.22 -28.36 9.02
N TYR A 128 -8.28 -28.27 8.22
CA TYR A 128 -9.65 -28.62 8.60
C TYR A 128 -10.12 -29.98 8.05
N GLY A 129 -9.25 -30.73 7.38
CA GLY A 129 -9.57 -32.06 6.81
C GLY A 129 -10.59 -32.00 5.67
N LEU A 130 -10.57 -30.92 4.87
CA LEU A 130 -11.49 -30.73 3.76
C LEU A 130 -10.95 -31.37 2.47
N PRO A 131 -11.81 -31.82 1.53
CA PRO A 131 -11.37 -32.48 0.31
C PRO A 131 -10.44 -31.61 -0.56
N VAL A 132 -9.41 -32.23 -1.14
CA VAL A 132 -8.53 -31.60 -2.14
C VAL A 132 -8.70 -32.37 -3.44
N ILE A 133 -9.36 -31.74 -4.42
CA ILE A 133 -9.64 -32.34 -5.73
C ILE A 133 -8.86 -31.56 -6.79
N PRO A 134 -7.81 -32.13 -7.40
CA PRO A 134 -7.10 -31.51 -8.52
C PRO A 134 -8.04 -31.30 -9.70
N VAL A 135 -8.21 -30.06 -10.15
CA VAL A 135 -9.06 -29.72 -11.30
C VAL A 135 -8.32 -29.10 -12.48
N VAL A 136 -7.06 -28.70 -12.27
CA VAL A 136 -6.14 -28.28 -13.32
C VAL A 136 -4.86 -29.08 -13.14
N MET A 137 -4.32 -29.63 -14.22
CA MET A 137 -3.02 -30.29 -14.23
C MET A 137 -2.09 -29.69 -15.30
N PRO A 138 -0.76 -29.79 -15.13
CA PRO A 138 0.18 -29.46 -16.18
C PRO A 138 -0.10 -30.22 -17.48
N GLU A 139 0.14 -29.58 -18.62
CA GLU A 139 0.02 -30.24 -19.91
C GLU A 139 0.98 -31.44 -20.01
N GLY A 140 0.47 -32.59 -20.47
CA GLY A 140 1.22 -33.84 -20.56
C GLY A 140 1.30 -34.66 -19.28
N ALA A 141 0.76 -34.18 -18.15
CA ALA A 141 0.59 -34.99 -16.94
C ALA A 141 -0.52 -36.07 -17.11
N ASP A 142 -0.48 -37.11 -16.29
CA ASP A 142 -1.53 -38.14 -16.24
C ASP A 142 -2.54 -37.81 -15.14
N ALA A 143 -3.77 -37.48 -15.54
CA ALA A 143 -4.88 -37.15 -14.65
C ALA A 143 -5.17 -38.23 -13.59
N ARG A 144 -4.82 -39.50 -13.83
CA ARG A 144 -5.06 -40.61 -12.89
C ARG A 144 -4.07 -40.63 -11.72
N THR A 145 -2.90 -40.04 -11.91
CA THR A 145 -1.81 -40.06 -10.92
C THR A 145 -1.49 -38.69 -10.35
N PHE A 146 -1.96 -37.62 -11.00
CA PHE A 146 -1.78 -36.26 -10.54
C PHE A 146 -2.51 -36.00 -9.22
N GLN A 147 -1.77 -35.54 -8.21
CA GLN A 147 -2.27 -35.24 -6.87
C GLN A 147 -1.65 -33.95 -6.36
N ILE A 148 -2.39 -33.26 -5.50
CA ILE A 148 -1.95 -32.05 -4.81
C ILE A 148 -2.00 -32.35 -3.31
N THR A 149 -0.88 -32.12 -2.63
CA THR A 149 -0.72 -32.38 -1.20
C THR A 149 -0.29 -31.12 -0.46
N GLU A 150 0.90 -30.61 -0.76
CA GLU A 150 1.53 -29.48 -0.05
C GLU A 150 1.54 -28.19 -0.87
N GLU A 151 1.59 -28.29 -2.19
CA GLU A 151 1.68 -27.15 -3.11
C GLU A 151 0.51 -27.13 -4.09
N ALA A 152 -0.27 -26.05 -4.06
CA ALA A 152 -1.39 -25.84 -4.98
C ALA A 152 -0.88 -25.56 -6.40
N TYR A 153 -1.59 -26.06 -7.41
CA TYR A 153 -1.23 -25.81 -8.80
C TYR A 153 -1.91 -24.53 -9.30
N THR A 154 -1.13 -23.47 -9.46
CA THR A 154 -1.66 -22.13 -9.79
C THR A 154 -1.48 -21.71 -11.24
N ASP A 155 -0.70 -22.46 -12.01
CA ASP A 155 -0.38 -22.17 -13.41
C ASP A 155 -1.49 -22.59 -14.39
N ASP A 156 -1.31 -22.20 -15.66
CA ASP A 156 -2.13 -22.68 -16.77
C ASP A 156 -1.91 -24.17 -17.03
N GLY A 157 -2.96 -24.87 -17.44
CA GLY A 157 -2.89 -26.31 -17.70
C GLY A 157 -4.11 -26.84 -18.43
N VAL A 158 -4.47 -28.08 -18.14
CA VAL A 158 -5.64 -28.76 -18.71
C VAL A 158 -6.62 -29.10 -17.60
N MET A 159 -7.90 -28.84 -17.84
CA MET A 159 -8.97 -29.16 -16.89
C MET A 159 -9.13 -30.68 -16.73
N ILE A 160 -9.23 -31.14 -15.49
CA ILE A 160 -9.46 -32.54 -15.11
C ILE A 160 -10.48 -32.63 -13.97
N ASN A 161 -11.05 -33.82 -13.72
CA ASN A 161 -12.02 -34.07 -12.64
C ASN A 161 -13.18 -33.06 -12.59
N SER A 162 -13.53 -32.48 -13.73
CA SER A 162 -14.42 -31.33 -13.90
C SER A 162 -15.54 -31.60 -14.92
N ARG A 163 -15.82 -32.87 -15.20
CA ARG A 163 -16.96 -33.35 -15.99
C ARG A 163 -16.94 -32.78 -17.42
N PHE A 164 -17.89 -31.91 -17.75
CA PHE A 164 -18.00 -31.31 -19.07
C PHE A 164 -16.88 -30.30 -19.38
N LEU A 165 -16.04 -29.96 -18.40
CA LEU A 165 -14.86 -29.13 -18.58
C LEU A 165 -13.60 -29.96 -18.89
N ASP A 166 -13.62 -31.28 -18.71
CA ASP A 166 -12.42 -32.12 -18.86
C ASP A 166 -11.80 -31.98 -20.27
N GLY A 167 -10.49 -31.75 -20.31
CA GLY A 167 -9.73 -31.53 -21.54
C GLY A 167 -9.76 -30.11 -22.09
N MET A 168 -10.53 -29.19 -21.51
CA MET A 168 -10.51 -27.77 -21.89
C MET A 168 -9.27 -27.06 -21.33
N THR A 169 -8.95 -25.90 -21.91
CA THR A 169 -8.05 -24.91 -21.28
C THR A 169 -8.81 -24.12 -20.21
N PRO A 170 -8.12 -23.57 -19.18
CA PRO A 170 -8.75 -22.75 -18.14
C PRO A 170 -9.60 -21.61 -18.69
N GLN A 171 -9.15 -20.91 -19.73
CA GLN A 171 -9.91 -19.83 -20.35
C GLN A 171 -11.20 -20.34 -21.03
N ALA A 172 -11.14 -21.44 -21.77
CA ALA A 172 -12.35 -22.03 -22.38
C ALA A 172 -13.33 -22.52 -21.30
N ALA A 173 -12.82 -23.13 -20.23
CA ALA A 173 -13.61 -23.59 -19.10
C ALA A 173 -14.26 -22.43 -18.32
N PHE A 174 -13.54 -21.33 -18.13
CA PHE A 174 -14.06 -20.09 -17.57
C PHE A 174 -15.30 -19.63 -18.37
N ASP A 175 -15.14 -19.55 -19.69
CA ASP A 175 -16.18 -19.04 -20.58
C ASP A 175 -17.40 -19.97 -20.63
N GLU A 176 -17.17 -21.29 -20.58
CA GLU A 176 -18.22 -22.31 -20.52
C GLU A 176 -19.02 -22.23 -19.20
N VAL A 177 -18.36 -22.15 -18.04
CA VAL A 177 -19.03 -22.00 -16.74
C VAL A 177 -19.83 -20.70 -16.69
N ALA A 178 -19.22 -19.59 -17.11
CA ALA A 178 -19.88 -18.29 -17.14
C ALA A 178 -21.15 -18.32 -18.03
N THR A 179 -21.07 -18.95 -19.21
CA THR A 179 -22.19 -19.07 -20.14
C THR A 179 -23.33 -19.91 -19.54
N ARG A 180 -23.01 -21.10 -19.01
CA ARG A 180 -24.02 -22.00 -18.43
C ARG A 180 -24.73 -21.38 -17.23
N LEU A 181 -23.99 -20.84 -16.27
CA LEU A 181 -24.59 -20.26 -15.07
C LEU A 181 -25.30 -18.93 -15.33
N SER A 182 -24.91 -18.17 -16.35
CA SER A 182 -25.68 -16.98 -16.76
C SER A 182 -27.04 -17.35 -17.39
N GLY A 183 -27.15 -18.55 -17.98
CA GLY A 183 -28.38 -19.07 -18.56
C GLY A 183 -29.35 -19.72 -17.56
N ILE A 184 -28.91 -19.96 -16.33
CA ILE A 184 -29.74 -20.55 -15.26
C ILE A 184 -30.26 -19.44 -14.36
N ALA A 185 -31.56 -19.44 -14.08
CA ALA A 185 -32.17 -18.47 -13.17
C ALA A 185 -32.36 -19.05 -11.76
N ILE A 186 -31.95 -18.30 -10.74
CA ILE A 186 -32.33 -18.53 -9.34
C ILE A 186 -33.21 -17.36 -8.90
N GLY A 187 -34.50 -17.63 -8.70
CA GLY A 187 -35.50 -16.57 -8.52
C GLY A 187 -35.63 -15.73 -9.79
N ASN A 188 -35.54 -14.40 -9.66
CA ASN A 188 -35.71 -13.45 -10.76
C ASN A 188 -34.37 -12.93 -11.33
N ARG A 189 -33.25 -13.58 -11.03
CA ARG A 189 -31.91 -13.16 -11.43
C ARG A 189 -31.12 -14.35 -11.97
N PRO A 190 -30.17 -14.14 -12.92
CA PRO A 190 -29.27 -15.19 -13.36
C PRO A 190 -28.42 -15.70 -12.20
N GLN A 191 -27.97 -16.95 -12.29
CA GLN A 191 -27.13 -17.58 -11.26
C GLN A 191 -25.71 -17.04 -11.28
N ALA A 192 -25.21 -16.61 -12.44
CA ALA A 192 -23.92 -15.92 -12.54
C ALA A 192 -24.00 -14.67 -13.44
N GLU A 193 -23.08 -13.74 -13.19
CA GLU A 193 -22.81 -12.58 -14.04
C GLU A 193 -21.28 -12.34 -14.11
N ARG A 194 -20.79 -11.94 -15.28
CA ARG A 194 -19.41 -11.47 -15.42
C ARG A 194 -19.26 -10.12 -14.72
N LYS A 195 -18.25 -10.00 -13.86
CA LYS A 195 -18.02 -8.79 -13.07
C LYS A 195 -16.53 -8.50 -13.01
N VAL A 196 -16.16 -7.27 -13.35
CA VAL A 196 -14.80 -6.76 -13.14
C VAL A 196 -14.71 -6.26 -11.70
N GLN A 197 -13.63 -6.61 -11.01
CA GLN A 197 -13.30 -6.11 -9.67
C GLN A 197 -11.87 -5.61 -9.64
N PHE A 198 -11.61 -4.66 -8.75
CA PHE A 198 -10.28 -4.13 -8.50
C PHE A 198 -9.85 -4.48 -7.07
N ARG A 199 -8.58 -4.86 -6.89
CA ARG A 199 -7.96 -4.92 -5.56
C ARG A 199 -7.81 -3.53 -4.96
N LEU A 200 -7.63 -2.51 -5.82
CA LEU A 200 -7.61 -1.11 -5.42
C LEU A 200 -8.92 -0.74 -4.74
N ARG A 201 -8.82 -0.13 -3.56
CA ARG A 201 -9.94 0.44 -2.81
C ARG A 201 -10.01 1.94 -3.02
N ASP A 202 -11.18 2.50 -2.76
CA ASP A 202 -11.31 3.94 -2.66
C ASP A 202 -10.39 4.49 -1.57
N TRP A 203 -9.87 5.69 -1.81
CA TRP A 203 -8.93 6.32 -0.90
C TRP A 203 -9.66 6.93 0.30
N LEU A 204 -9.44 6.33 1.47
CA LEU A 204 -9.87 6.89 2.74
C LEU A 204 -9.02 8.12 3.06
N VAL A 205 -9.54 9.33 2.78
CA VAL A 205 -8.84 10.60 3.03
C VAL A 205 -9.05 11.13 4.45
N SER A 206 -10.09 10.74 5.17
CA SER A 206 -10.37 11.31 6.51
C SER A 206 -9.37 10.81 7.56
N ARG A 207 -8.87 11.73 8.39
CA ARG A 207 -7.96 11.45 9.50
C ARG A 207 -8.48 12.09 10.77
N GLN A 208 -8.59 11.30 11.85
CA GLN A 208 -8.91 11.80 13.19
C GLN A 208 -7.65 12.38 13.87
N ARG A 209 -7.06 13.39 13.23
CA ARG A 209 -5.85 14.13 13.64
C ARG A 209 -6.12 15.61 13.44
N CYS A 210 -5.50 16.46 14.24
CA CYS A 210 -5.71 17.90 14.14
C CYS A 210 -4.74 18.61 13.19
N TRP A 211 -3.60 17.99 12.87
CA TRP A 211 -2.58 18.59 12.00
C TRP A 211 -2.74 18.12 10.56
N GLY A 212 -3.57 18.82 9.81
CA GLY A 212 -3.85 18.58 8.39
C GLY A 212 -4.90 19.57 7.87
N ALA A 213 -5.11 19.62 6.56
CA ALA A 213 -6.14 20.48 5.97
C ALA A 213 -7.55 20.04 6.43
N PRO A 214 -8.38 20.93 7.02
CA PRO A 214 -9.74 20.58 7.39
C PRO A 214 -10.58 20.15 6.18
N ILE A 215 -11.42 19.13 6.34
CA ILE A 215 -12.36 18.73 5.28
C ILE A 215 -13.47 19.79 5.21
N PRO A 216 -13.70 20.44 4.04
CA PRO A 216 -14.65 21.56 3.91
C PRO A 216 -16.10 21.06 3.77
N VAL A 217 -16.55 20.25 4.73
CA VAL A 217 -17.90 19.70 4.83
C VAL A 217 -18.53 20.15 6.15
N ILE A 218 -19.83 20.47 6.09
CA ILE A 218 -20.65 20.83 7.24
C ILE A 218 -21.80 19.81 7.34
N TYR A 219 -22.02 19.27 8.53
CA TYR A 219 -23.14 18.38 8.86
C TYR A 219 -24.27 19.17 9.51
N CYS A 220 -25.44 19.14 8.89
CA CYS A 220 -26.67 19.76 9.37
C CYS A 220 -27.76 18.69 9.56
N ASP A 221 -28.49 18.73 10.67
CA ASP A 221 -29.54 17.73 10.98
C ASP A 221 -30.71 17.75 9.97
N ASP A 222 -30.95 18.90 9.32
CA ASP A 222 -32.01 19.04 8.31
C ASP A 222 -31.52 18.78 6.87
N CYS A 223 -30.28 19.17 6.55
CA CYS A 223 -29.76 19.15 5.17
C CYS A 223 -28.79 17.99 4.89
N GLY A 224 -28.31 17.28 5.92
CA GLY A 224 -27.27 16.27 5.82
C GLY A 224 -25.87 16.88 5.68
N ALA A 225 -24.98 16.19 4.97
CA ALA A 225 -23.63 16.66 4.66
C ALA A 225 -23.67 17.64 3.48
N VAL A 226 -23.23 18.88 3.70
CA VAL A 226 -23.19 19.94 2.69
C VAL A 226 -21.76 20.50 2.59
N PRO A 227 -21.29 20.87 1.38
CA PRO A 227 -20.00 21.50 1.24
C PRO A 227 -20.01 22.91 1.86
N GLU A 228 -18.86 23.34 2.37
CA GLU A 228 -18.62 24.75 2.69
C GLU A 228 -18.67 25.61 1.41
N ARG A 229 -19.02 26.89 1.55
CA ARG A 229 -19.06 27.82 0.41
C ARG A 229 -17.65 28.19 -0.02
N ALA A 230 -17.43 28.31 -1.32
CA ALA A 230 -16.14 28.71 -1.88
C ALA A 230 -15.63 30.06 -1.32
N GLU A 231 -16.53 31.01 -1.07
CA GLU A 231 -16.22 32.33 -0.47
C GLU A 231 -15.71 32.26 0.98
N ASN A 232 -15.99 31.14 1.67
CA ASN A 232 -15.58 30.91 3.06
C ASN A 232 -14.30 30.05 3.14
N LEU A 233 -13.70 29.68 2.01
CA LEU A 233 -12.43 28.97 1.99
C LEU A 233 -11.26 29.95 2.16
N PRO A 234 -10.18 29.54 2.85
CA PRO A 234 -9.98 28.23 3.48
C PRO A 234 -10.74 28.07 4.82
N VAL A 235 -11.10 26.84 5.16
CA VAL A 235 -11.46 26.51 6.56
C VAL A 235 -10.16 26.44 7.35
N GLU A 236 -9.83 27.51 8.07
CA GLU A 236 -8.60 27.61 8.84
C GLU A 236 -8.62 26.71 10.07
N LEU A 237 -7.48 26.09 10.39
CA LEU A 237 -7.29 25.42 11.69
C LEU A 237 -7.30 26.46 12.83
N PRO A 238 -7.78 26.10 14.02
CA PRO A 238 -7.71 26.99 15.17
C PRO A 238 -6.26 27.18 15.65
N ASP A 239 -5.88 28.41 16.00
CA ASP A 239 -4.53 28.77 16.50
C ASP A 239 -4.16 28.06 17.82
N HIS A 240 -5.17 27.70 18.61
CA HIS A 240 -5.00 27.12 19.93
C HIS A 240 -5.82 25.84 20.08
N LEU A 241 -5.12 24.72 20.27
CA LEU A 241 -5.70 23.41 20.51
C LEU A 241 -5.29 22.91 21.91
N SER A 242 -6.25 22.32 22.64
CA SER A 242 -5.97 21.57 23.86
C SER A 242 -5.79 20.09 23.54
N PHE A 243 -4.82 19.46 24.19
CA PHE A 243 -4.51 18.04 24.10
C PHE A 243 -4.80 17.30 25.42
N ASP A 244 -5.54 17.94 26.33
CA ASP A 244 -5.81 17.40 27.67
C ASP A 244 -6.80 16.23 27.67
N LYS A 245 -7.53 16.05 26.57
CA LYS A 245 -8.49 14.96 26.37
C LYS A 245 -7.99 14.01 25.28
N PRO A 246 -8.13 12.69 25.48
CA PRO A 246 -7.90 11.73 24.40
C PRO A 246 -8.92 11.95 23.27
N GLY A 247 -8.51 11.64 22.03
CA GLY A 247 -9.34 11.77 20.84
C GLY A 247 -8.86 12.87 19.89
N ASN A 248 -9.72 13.30 18.97
CA ASN A 248 -9.41 14.36 18.01
C ASN A 248 -9.56 15.74 18.68
N PRO A 249 -8.49 16.56 18.77
CA PRO A 249 -8.56 17.90 19.36
C PRO A 249 -9.60 18.83 18.71
N LEU A 250 -9.84 18.69 17.40
CA LEU A 250 -10.82 19.51 16.67
C LEU A 250 -12.26 19.18 17.09
N ASP A 251 -12.57 17.91 17.37
CA ASP A 251 -13.90 17.55 17.90
C ASP A 251 -14.10 18.05 19.34
N ASN A 252 -13.03 18.15 20.12
CA ASN A 252 -13.11 18.71 21.47
C ASN A 252 -13.10 20.24 21.52
N HIS A 253 -12.85 20.92 20.39
CA HIS A 253 -12.74 22.36 20.35
C HIS A 253 -14.11 23.03 20.62
N PRO A 254 -14.20 23.97 21.58
CA PRO A 254 -15.49 24.44 22.10
C PRO A 254 -16.30 25.30 21.13
N THR A 255 -15.65 25.97 20.17
CA THR A 255 -16.30 26.94 19.27
C THR A 255 -16.07 26.64 17.79
N TRP A 256 -14.83 26.35 17.38
CA TRP A 256 -14.44 26.14 15.97
C TRP A 256 -15.37 25.25 15.14
N LYS A 257 -15.84 24.11 15.66
CA LYS A 257 -16.71 23.22 14.88
C LYS A 257 -18.13 23.74 14.70
N HIS A 258 -18.58 24.69 15.51
CA HIS A 258 -19.96 25.19 15.47
C HIS A 258 -20.10 26.31 14.45
N VAL A 259 -20.98 26.11 13.48
CA VAL A 259 -21.24 27.03 12.36
C VAL A 259 -22.71 27.00 11.98
N ASP A 260 -23.17 27.95 11.18
CA ASP A 260 -24.49 27.87 10.56
C ASP A 260 -24.41 27.09 9.23
N CYS A 261 -25.44 26.32 8.95
CA CYS A 261 -25.56 25.56 7.70
C CYS A 261 -25.58 26.53 6.50
N PRO A 262 -24.71 26.34 5.49
CA PRO A 262 -24.65 27.23 4.33
C PRO A 262 -25.91 27.17 3.46
N GLN A 263 -26.76 26.15 3.61
CA GLN A 263 -28.02 26.01 2.86
C GLN A 263 -29.24 26.59 3.59
N CYS A 264 -29.40 26.29 4.88
CA CYS A 264 -30.62 26.64 5.63
C CYS A 264 -30.40 27.61 6.80
N CYS A 265 -29.16 28.03 7.05
CA CYS A 265 -28.75 28.97 8.11
C CYS A 265 -29.07 28.49 9.54
N LYS A 266 -29.43 27.23 9.74
CA LYS A 266 -29.62 26.63 11.08
C LYS A 266 -28.28 26.17 11.68
N PRO A 267 -28.19 26.00 13.02
CA PRO A 267 -27.00 25.47 13.66
C PRO A 267 -26.55 24.13 13.04
N ALA A 268 -25.26 24.02 12.79
CA ALA A 268 -24.61 22.88 12.15
C ALA A 268 -23.20 22.68 12.72
N ARG A 269 -22.51 21.65 12.23
CA ARG A 269 -21.15 21.32 12.65
C ARG A 269 -20.23 21.12 11.46
N ARG A 270 -19.05 21.73 11.47
CA ARG A 270 -17.96 21.36 10.57
C ARG A 270 -17.57 19.90 10.77
N ASP A 271 -17.10 19.27 9.70
CA ASP A 271 -16.29 18.07 9.81
C ASP A 271 -15.06 18.38 10.65
N THR A 272 -14.76 17.49 11.60
CA THR A 272 -13.65 17.66 12.53
C THR A 272 -12.44 16.84 12.11
N ASP A 273 -12.58 15.99 11.10
CA ASP A 273 -11.46 15.28 10.51
C ASP A 273 -10.69 16.18 9.56
N THR A 274 -9.40 15.89 9.44
CA THR A 274 -8.52 16.50 8.44
C THR A 274 -8.29 15.54 7.28
N MET A 275 -7.84 16.08 6.16
CA MET A 275 -7.41 15.28 5.02
C MET A 275 -6.10 14.55 5.32
N ASP A 276 -5.95 13.40 4.67
CA ASP A 276 -4.71 12.64 4.57
C ASP A 276 -3.62 13.49 3.93
N THR A 277 -2.39 13.45 4.46
CA THR A 277 -1.29 14.29 3.97
C THR A 277 -0.87 13.95 2.53
N PHE A 278 -1.25 12.75 2.05
CA PHE A 278 -1.09 12.42 0.63
C PHE A 278 -1.95 13.31 -0.28
N VAL A 279 -3.04 13.93 0.20
CA VAL A 279 -3.78 14.92 -0.59
C VAL A 279 -2.86 16.06 -0.97
N ASP A 280 -2.10 16.60 -0.02
CA ASP A 280 -1.17 17.70 -0.26
C ASP A 280 -0.06 17.31 -1.26
N SER A 281 0.54 16.12 -1.06
CA SER A 281 1.62 15.64 -1.92
C SER A 281 1.14 15.17 -3.30
N SER A 282 -0.16 15.03 -3.54
CA SER A 282 -0.68 14.53 -4.82
C SER A 282 -0.75 15.57 -5.93
N TRP A 283 -0.55 16.86 -5.64
CA TRP A 283 -0.66 17.92 -6.64
C TRP A 283 0.35 19.07 -6.49
N TYR A 284 1.23 19.03 -5.48
CA TYR A 284 2.23 20.08 -5.23
C TYR A 284 3.11 20.40 -6.45
N PHE A 285 3.43 19.40 -7.29
CA PHE A 285 4.21 19.58 -8.51
C PHE A 285 3.52 20.54 -9.50
N ALA A 286 2.18 20.53 -9.56
CA ALA A 286 1.41 21.48 -10.35
C ALA A 286 1.41 22.86 -9.68
N ARG A 287 1.27 22.91 -8.34
CA ARG A 287 1.27 24.18 -7.59
C ARG A 287 2.60 24.93 -7.67
N PHE A 288 3.73 24.23 -7.76
CA PHE A 288 5.05 24.86 -7.94
C PHE A 288 5.17 25.73 -9.19
N THR A 289 4.32 25.53 -10.18
CA THR A 289 4.34 26.31 -11.42
C THR A 289 3.81 27.73 -11.24
N ASP A 290 2.96 27.95 -10.23
CA ASP A 290 2.38 29.26 -9.88
C ASP A 290 2.02 29.32 -8.37
N PRO A 291 3.02 29.33 -7.48
CA PRO A 291 2.80 29.10 -6.05
C PRO A 291 2.09 30.26 -5.34
N TRP A 292 2.13 31.47 -5.93
CA TRP A 292 1.62 32.70 -5.35
C TRP A 292 0.20 33.05 -5.81
N ASN A 293 -0.45 32.21 -6.61
CA ASN A 293 -1.80 32.45 -7.09
C ASN A 293 -2.84 32.19 -5.99
N GLU A 294 -3.35 33.26 -5.39
CA GLU A 294 -4.37 33.18 -4.34
C GLU A 294 -5.80 32.97 -4.87
N ALA A 295 -6.02 33.16 -6.18
CA ALA A 295 -7.36 33.12 -6.78
C ALA A 295 -7.76 31.74 -7.31
N ALA A 296 -6.79 30.87 -7.61
CA ALA A 296 -7.03 29.54 -8.17
C ALA A 296 -5.94 28.53 -7.78
N PRO A 297 -6.23 27.21 -7.82
CA PRO A 297 -5.22 26.18 -7.60
C PRO A 297 -4.05 26.24 -8.59
N THR A 298 -4.35 26.51 -9.87
CA THR A 298 -3.37 26.58 -10.97
C THR A 298 -3.72 27.70 -11.97
N THR A 299 -2.72 28.17 -12.70
CA THR A 299 -2.89 28.99 -13.92
C THR A 299 -2.64 28.12 -15.15
N LEU A 300 -3.71 27.78 -15.90
CA LEU A 300 -3.66 26.83 -17.01
C LEU A 300 -2.53 27.11 -18.03
N ALA A 301 -2.31 28.38 -18.40
CA ALA A 301 -1.30 28.75 -19.39
C ALA A 301 0.16 28.58 -18.92
N VAL A 302 0.36 28.39 -17.61
CA VAL A 302 1.68 28.22 -16.98
C VAL A 302 1.90 26.78 -16.54
N VAL A 303 0.87 26.12 -16.01
CA VAL A 303 1.00 24.75 -15.51
C VAL A 303 1.06 23.72 -16.62
N ASP A 304 0.30 23.89 -17.73
CA ASP A 304 0.08 22.83 -18.72
C ASP A 304 -0.05 23.38 -20.15
N GLY A 305 0.01 22.49 -21.14
CA GLY A 305 -0.02 22.82 -22.56
C GLY A 305 1.33 23.22 -23.13
N LYS A 306 1.34 23.77 -24.34
CA LYS A 306 2.56 23.98 -25.14
C LYS A 306 3.66 24.80 -24.44
N ASN A 307 3.27 25.76 -23.62
CA ASN A 307 4.18 26.64 -22.89
C ASN A 307 4.14 26.36 -21.37
N GLY A 308 3.46 25.29 -20.96
CA GLY A 308 3.33 24.90 -19.56
C GLY A 308 4.52 24.09 -19.07
N TRP A 309 4.62 23.95 -17.76
CA TRP A 309 5.68 23.18 -17.11
C TRP A 309 5.44 21.66 -17.08
N LEU A 310 4.18 21.22 -17.11
CA LEU A 310 3.83 19.81 -17.04
C LEU A 310 3.79 19.15 -18.43
N PRO A 311 4.07 17.84 -18.50
CA PRO A 311 4.45 16.93 -17.39
C PRO A 311 5.86 17.19 -16.83
N VAL A 312 6.12 16.77 -15.59
CA VAL A 312 7.47 16.81 -15.01
C VAL A 312 8.37 15.87 -15.80
N ASN A 313 9.45 16.37 -16.39
CA ASN A 313 10.29 15.55 -17.26
C ASN A 313 11.03 14.43 -16.51
N GLN A 314 11.51 14.72 -15.30
CA GLN A 314 12.19 13.73 -14.45
C GLN A 314 11.79 13.94 -12.99
N TYR A 315 11.11 12.95 -12.43
CA TYR A 315 10.79 12.85 -11.02
C TYR A 315 11.79 11.91 -10.34
N ILE A 316 12.32 12.31 -9.18
CA ILE A 316 13.29 11.53 -8.41
C ILE A 316 12.71 11.34 -6.99
N GLY A 317 12.53 10.09 -6.58
CA GLY A 317 11.97 9.76 -5.26
C GLY A 317 12.17 8.29 -4.90
N GLY A 318 12.28 7.98 -3.62
CA GLY A 318 12.56 6.62 -3.17
C GLY A 318 11.44 5.63 -3.50
N VAL A 319 11.80 4.35 -3.66
CA VAL A 319 10.88 3.27 -4.05
C VAL A 319 9.74 3.05 -3.05
N GLU A 320 9.87 3.51 -1.80
CA GLU A 320 8.80 3.45 -0.79
C GLU A 320 7.52 4.19 -1.21
N HIS A 321 7.62 5.10 -2.17
CA HIS A 321 6.51 5.90 -2.69
C HIS A 321 5.84 5.29 -3.93
N ALA A 322 6.29 4.12 -4.39
CA ALA A 322 5.90 3.53 -5.67
C ALA A 322 4.39 3.26 -5.82
N ILE A 323 3.73 2.83 -4.74
CA ILE A 323 2.28 2.52 -4.78
C ILE A 323 1.46 3.74 -4.37
N LEU A 324 1.61 4.26 -3.14
CA LEU A 324 0.70 5.29 -2.62
C LEU A 324 0.87 6.64 -3.34
N HIS A 325 1.90 7.40 -2.99
CA HIS A 325 2.16 8.75 -3.50
C HIS A 325 2.11 8.84 -5.03
N LEU A 326 2.79 7.93 -5.74
CA LEU A 326 2.80 7.97 -7.20
C LEU A 326 1.43 7.66 -7.80
N LEU A 327 0.66 6.69 -7.27
CA LEU A 327 -0.69 6.43 -7.76
C LEU A 327 -1.63 7.60 -7.47
N TYR A 328 -1.54 8.20 -6.27
CA TYR A 328 -2.36 9.35 -5.91
C TYR A 328 -2.03 10.59 -6.74
N SER A 329 -0.75 10.83 -7.04
CA SER A 329 -0.33 11.89 -7.95
C SER A 329 -0.92 11.70 -9.35
N ARG A 330 -0.89 10.47 -9.88
CA ARG A 330 -1.51 10.13 -11.17
C ARG A 330 -3.02 10.32 -11.17
N PHE A 331 -3.68 9.91 -10.09
CA PHE A 331 -5.11 10.15 -9.88
C PHE A 331 -5.42 11.64 -9.86
N PHE A 332 -4.67 12.44 -9.11
CA PHE A 332 -4.84 13.89 -9.03
C PHE A 332 -4.59 14.60 -10.36
N THR A 333 -3.61 14.18 -11.17
CA THR A 333 -3.44 14.72 -12.54
C THR A 333 -4.69 14.54 -13.38
N ARG A 334 -5.27 13.32 -13.36
CA ARG A 334 -6.50 13.02 -14.10
C ARG A 334 -7.70 13.80 -13.53
N ALA A 335 -7.80 13.93 -12.21
CA ALA A 335 -8.84 14.73 -11.56
C ALA A 335 -8.72 16.21 -11.92
N MET A 336 -7.52 16.79 -11.84
CA MET A 336 -7.25 18.18 -12.22
C MET A 336 -7.56 18.45 -13.69
N LYS A 337 -7.28 17.50 -14.59
CA LYS A 337 -7.69 17.60 -16.01
C LYS A 337 -9.22 17.59 -16.14
N ALA A 338 -9.89 16.69 -15.43
CA ALA A 338 -11.36 16.60 -15.43
C ALA A 338 -12.03 17.85 -14.85
N THR A 339 -11.40 18.55 -13.91
CA THR A 339 -11.92 19.78 -13.29
C THR A 339 -11.38 21.07 -13.93
N GLY A 340 -10.61 20.99 -15.03
CA GLY A 340 -10.13 22.16 -15.77
C GLY A 340 -8.94 22.89 -15.14
N HIS A 341 -8.21 22.26 -14.22
CA HIS A 341 -6.95 22.76 -13.65
C HIS A 341 -5.71 22.28 -14.41
N LEU A 342 -5.88 21.29 -15.30
CA LEU A 342 -4.95 20.86 -16.35
C LEU A 342 -5.74 20.69 -17.66
N ASN A 343 -5.05 20.61 -18.81
CA ASN A 343 -5.69 20.52 -20.12
C ASN A 343 -5.06 19.48 -21.06
N VAL A 344 -3.75 19.25 -21.03
CA VAL A 344 -3.03 18.35 -21.93
C VAL A 344 -2.49 17.15 -21.17
N ALA A 345 -1.74 17.36 -20.10
CA ALA A 345 -1.05 16.31 -19.34
C ALA A 345 -1.99 15.17 -18.89
N GLU A 346 -1.62 13.92 -19.18
CA GLU A 346 -2.37 12.71 -18.79
C GLU A 346 -1.71 11.97 -17.62
N GLU A 347 -0.41 12.17 -17.46
CA GLU A 347 0.42 11.63 -16.41
C GLU A 347 1.28 12.78 -15.85
N PRO A 348 1.55 12.81 -14.53
CA PRO A 348 2.31 13.91 -13.91
C PRO A 348 3.80 13.88 -14.22
N PHE A 349 4.37 12.70 -14.49
CA PHE A 349 5.81 12.48 -14.57
C PHE A 349 6.14 11.67 -15.84
N ASP A 350 6.95 12.23 -16.75
CA ASP A 350 7.43 11.52 -17.96
C ASP A 350 8.53 10.52 -17.63
N GLY A 351 9.41 10.89 -16.69
CA GLY A 351 10.50 10.07 -16.19
C GLY A 351 10.37 9.88 -14.69
N LEU A 352 10.58 8.65 -14.23
CA LEU A 352 10.72 8.32 -12.82
C LEU A 352 12.09 7.66 -12.60
N PHE A 353 12.85 8.19 -11.65
CA PHE A 353 14.08 7.58 -11.18
C PHE A 353 13.92 7.31 -9.68
N THR A 354 13.98 6.03 -9.30
CA THR A 354 13.88 5.65 -7.89
C THR A 354 15.26 5.49 -7.29
N GLN A 355 15.66 6.43 -6.44
CA GLN A 355 16.96 6.31 -5.77
C GLN A 355 16.95 5.17 -4.74
N GLY A 356 18.12 4.56 -4.55
CA GLY A 356 18.36 3.67 -3.43
C GLY A 356 18.37 4.41 -2.09
N MET A 357 18.36 3.66 -1.01
CA MET A 357 18.28 4.19 0.35
C MET A 357 19.67 4.54 0.87
N VAL A 358 19.76 5.63 1.64
CA VAL A 358 20.94 5.84 2.48
C VAL A 358 20.78 4.96 3.72
N VAL A 359 21.72 4.05 3.91
CA VAL A 359 21.71 3.04 4.96
C VAL A 359 22.87 3.24 5.93
N HIS A 360 22.64 2.88 7.18
CA HIS A 360 23.65 2.93 8.24
C HIS A 360 23.39 1.80 9.22
N GLU A 361 24.45 1.28 9.82
CA GLU A 361 24.34 0.33 10.93
C GLU A 361 23.59 0.94 12.12
N THR A 362 22.84 0.12 12.84
CA THR A 362 22.14 0.56 14.05
C THR A 362 22.99 0.30 15.29
N TYR A 363 22.78 1.10 16.33
CA TYR A 363 23.48 0.95 17.61
C TYR A 363 22.48 0.83 18.74
N ARG A 364 22.61 -0.20 19.58
CA ARG A 364 21.65 -0.48 20.65
C ARG A 364 22.32 -0.84 21.97
N ILE A 365 21.79 -0.29 23.06
CA ILE A 365 22.13 -0.68 24.43
C ILE A 365 21.07 -1.66 24.92
N GLY A 366 21.51 -2.78 25.49
CA GLY A 366 20.61 -3.84 25.95
C GLY A 366 19.97 -4.66 24.81
N SER A 367 19.21 -5.68 25.17
CA SER A 367 18.59 -6.62 24.24
C SER A 367 17.08 -6.77 24.44
N GLY A 368 16.39 -7.29 23.42
CA GLY A 368 14.95 -7.53 23.47
C GLY A 368 14.11 -6.24 23.54
N ALA A 369 12.94 -6.32 24.18
CA ALA A 369 11.97 -5.23 24.25
C ALA A 369 12.45 -4.01 25.08
N ASN A 370 13.50 -4.16 25.88
CA ASN A 370 14.08 -3.09 26.70
C ASN A 370 15.32 -2.46 26.04
N GLY A 371 15.67 -2.87 24.82
CA GLY A 371 16.80 -2.32 24.09
C GLY A 371 16.53 -0.88 23.66
N GLN A 372 17.52 -0.01 23.86
CA GLN A 372 17.44 1.41 23.50
C GLN A 372 18.42 1.73 22.37
N TYR A 373 17.90 2.28 21.27
CA TYR A 373 18.74 2.80 20.21
C TYR A 373 19.48 4.07 20.64
N VAL A 374 20.71 4.22 20.16
CA VAL A 374 21.58 5.39 20.35
C VAL A 374 22.08 5.89 19.00
N THR A 375 22.46 7.16 18.91
CA THR A 375 22.90 7.77 17.66
C THR A 375 24.35 7.40 17.33
N PRO A 376 24.75 7.36 16.04
CA PRO A 376 26.14 7.15 15.64
C PRO A 376 27.12 8.11 16.33
N ALA A 377 26.72 9.37 16.54
CA ALA A 377 27.54 10.38 17.20
C ALA A 377 27.82 10.10 18.70
N GLU A 378 27.03 9.23 19.34
CA GLU A 378 27.22 8.85 20.75
C GLU A 378 28.14 7.62 20.90
N VAL A 379 28.56 7.00 19.80
CA VAL A 379 29.21 5.69 19.79
C VAL A 379 30.63 5.79 19.25
N ARG A 380 31.58 5.20 19.97
CA ARG A 380 32.94 4.92 19.46
C ARG A 380 33.01 3.46 19.02
N VAL A 381 33.53 3.22 17.82
CA VAL A 381 33.77 1.87 17.30
C VAL A 381 35.27 1.63 17.21
N ASP A 382 35.74 0.63 17.95
CA ASP A 382 37.15 0.22 17.99
C ASP A 382 37.32 -1.16 17.32
N MET A 383 38.48 -1.39 16.70
CA MET A 383 38.88 -2.71 16.22
C MET A 383 39.70 -3.41 17.29
N ILE A 384 39.14 -4.44 17.92
CA ILE A 384 39.78 -5.20 19.00
C ILE A 384 39.82 -6.67 18.59
N ASP A 385 41.01 -7.24 18.48
CA ASP A 385 41.22 -8.64 18.07
C ASP A 385 40.61 -9.02 16.71
N GLY A 386 40.52 -8.05 15.79
CA GLY A 386 39.92 -8.25 14.47
C GLY A 386 38.39 -8.17 14.44
N GLU A 387 37.76 -7.87 15.58
CA GLU A 387 36.33 -7.64 15.69
C GLU A 387 36.02 -6.16 15.97
N ARG A 388 34.94 -5.66 15.37
CA ARG A 388 34.41 -4.33 15.67
C ARG A 388 33.66 -4.37 16.99
N LYS A 389 34.08 -3.57 17.97
CA LYS A 389 33.39 -3.40 19.25
C LYS A 389 32.97 -1.95 19.41
N ALA A 390 31.73 -1.72 19.81
CA ALA A 390 31.17 -0.40 20.02
C ALA A 390 30.94 -0.12 21.51
N ALA A 391 31.16 1.12 21.92
CA ALA A 391 30.86 1.60 23.26
C ALA A 391 30.39 3.06 23.23
N LEU A 392 29.62 3.47 24.24
CA LEU A 392 29.26 4.87 24.41
C LEU A 392 30.50 5.73 24.70
N ILE A 393 30.58 6.90 24.08
CA ILE A 393 31.67 7.86 24.29
C ILE A 393 31.63 8.42 25.72
N SER A 394 30.43 8.57 26.30
CA SER A 394 30.23 9.22 27.60
C SER A 394 30.81 8.44 28.78
N ASP A 395 30.62 7.11 28.82
CA ASP A 395 30.92 6.28 29.98
C ASP A 395 31.53 4.91 29.64
N GLY A 396 31.71 4.60 28.35
CA GLY A 396 32.27 3.32 27.89
C GLY A 396 31.29 2.14 27.96
N THR A 397 29.99 2.38 28.18
CA THR A 397 28.98 1.32 28.18
C THR A 397 29.00 0.56 26.85
N PRO A 398 29.08 -0.79 26.85
CA PRO A 398 29.07 -1.58 25.62
C PRO A 398 27.79 -1.38 24.81
N VAL A 399 27.94 -1.27 23.49
CA VAL A 399 26.87 -1.06 22.51
C VAL A 399 26.88 -2.20 21.50
N GLU A 400 25.71 -2.74 21.20
CA GLU A 400 25.51 -3.73 20.14
C GLU A 400 25.50 -3.03 18.77
N ILE A 401 26.36 -3.49 17.86
CA ILE A 401 26.34 -3.09 16.45
C ILE A 401 25.33 -3.99 15.73
N GLY A 402 24.22 -3.42 15.29
CA GLY A 402 23.16 -4.12 14.57
C GLY A 402 23.37 -4.12 13.06
N ALA A 403 22.35 -4.57 12.33
CA ALA A 403 22.37 -4.64 10.88
C ALA A 403 22.47 -3.25 10.22
N ILE A 404 22.99 -3.22 8.99
CA ILE A 404 22.93 -2.06 8.10
C ILE A 404 21.52 -1.98 7.53
N GLU A 405 20.83 -0.88 7.83
CA GLU A 405 19.43 -0.69 7.47
C GLU A 405 19.18 0.77 7.10
N LYS A 406 18.02 1.06 6.48
CA LYS A 406 17.57 2.42 6.17
C LYS A 406 17.70 3.35 7.39
N MET A 407 18.28 4.53 7.19
CA MET A 407 18.31 5.57 8.21
C MET A 407 16.89 5.97 8.65
N SER A 408 16.63 6.00 9.95
CA SER A 408 15.33 6.37 10.50
C SER A 408 15.42 6.97 11.91
N LYS A 409 14.50 7.89 12.22
CA LYS A 409 14.42 8.50 13.55
C LYS A 409 14.14 7.48 14.65
N SER A 410 13.36 6.43 14.37
CA SER A 410 13.02 5.39 15.34
C SER A 410 14.20 4.51 15.72
N LYS A 411 15.13 4.24 14.78
CA LYS A 411 16.34 3.46 15.03
C LYS A 411 17.55 4.33 15.39
N LYS A 412 17.39 5.65 15.38
CA LYS A 412 18.43 6.67 15.65
C LYS A 412 19.72 6.51 14.84
N ASN A 413 19.71 5.77 13.73
CA ASN A 413 20.87 5.57 12.85
C ASN A 413 21.01 6.67 11.79
N VAL A 414 20.35 7.81 11.97
CA VAL A 414 20.49 8.97 11.06
C VAL A 414 21.83 9.64 11.33
N VAL A 415 22.59 9.89 10.28
CA VAL A 415 23.76 10.77 10.34
C VAL A 415 23.36 12.13 9.82
N ASP A 416 23.65 13.17 10.60
CA ASP A 416 23.33 14.54 10.24
C ASP A 416 24.28 15.03 9.13
N PRO A 417 23.78 15.48 7.98
CA PRO A 417 24.64 16.05 6.94
C PRO A 417 25.37 17.32 7.39
N ASP A 418 24.86 18.04 8.40
CA ASP A 418 25.45 19.32 8.85
C ASP A 418 26.89 19.16 9.34
N ASP A 419 27.22 18.03 9.95
CA ASP A 419 28.60 17.74 10.40
C ASP A 419 29.58 17.72 9.23
N ILE A 420 29.14 17.23 8.07
CA ILE A 420 29.97 17.12 6.86
C ILE A 420 30.07 18.47 6.18
N LEU A 421 28.95 19.18 6.12
CA LEU A 421 28.89 20.52 5.56
C LEU A 421 29.84 21.45 6.33
N ALA A 422 29.84 21.35 7.66
CA ALA A 422 30.71 22.14 8.52
C ALA A 422 32.20 21.78 8.38
N ASN A 423 32.53 20.48 8.33
CA ASN A 423 33.92 20.03 8.36
C ASN A 423 34.59 19.91 6.97
N TYR A 424 33.81 19.58 5.93
CA TYR A 424 34.34 19.24 4.61
C TYR A 424 33.72 20.05 3.45
N GLY A 425 32.61 20.77 3.71
CA GLY A 425 31.92 21.60 2.73
C GLY A 425 30.95 20.85 1.81
N ALA A 426 30.04 21.60 1.19
CA ALA A 426 28.94 21.08 0.36
C ALA A 426 29.41 20.24 -0.83
N ASP A 427 30.50 20.62 -1.52
CA ASP A 427 30.98 19.88 -2.68
C ASP A 427 31.50 18.50 -2.30
N THR A 428 32.13 18.37 -1.13
CA THR A 428 32.55 17.06 -0.62
C THR A 428 31.34 16.17 -0.35
N ALA A 429 30.31 16.71 0.32
CA ALA A 429 29.09 15.97 0.61
C ALA A 429 28.39 15.49 -0.69
N ARG A 430 28.25 16.39 -1.67
CA ARG A 430 27.67 16.05 -2.98
C ARG A 430 28.48 14.99 -3.70
N TRP A 431 29.81 15.11 -3.70
CA TRP A 431 30.66 14.17 -4.40
C TRP A 431 30.66 12.80 -3.73
N PHE A 432 30.64 12.75 -2.40
CA PHE A 432 30.47 11.49 -1.66
C PHE A 432 29.20 10.76 -2.09
N VAL A 433 28.04 11.44 -2.04
CA VAL A 433 26.75 10.84 -2.41
C VAL A 433 26.72 10.37 -3.86
N LEU A 434 27.36 11.10 -4.78
CA LEU A 434 27.33 10.79 -6.22
C LEU A 434 28.40 9.78 -6.69
N SER A 435 29.46 9.54 -5.91
CA SER A 435 30.61 8.74 -6.36
C SER A 435 30.67 7.34 -5.77
N ASP A 436 30.02 7.12 -4.62
CA ASP A 436 30.15 5.86 -3.87
C ASP A 436 29.38 4.71 -4.53
N SER A 437 28.11 4.95 -4.90
CA SER A 437 27.24 3.93 -5.48
C SER A 437 26.37 4.49 -6.61
N PRO A 438 25.98 3.65 -7.59
CA PRO A 438 24.94 4.01 -8.56
C PRO A 438 23.68 4.52 -7.84
N PRO A 439 23.00 5.55 -8.37
CA PRO A 439 21.94 6.24 -7.64
C PRO A 439 20.71 5.37 -7.35
N ASP A 440 20.53 4.25 -8.04
CA ASP A 440 19.48 3.25 -7.83
C ASP A 440 19.82 2.20 -6.75
N ARG A 441 21.06 2.19 -6.25
CA ARG A 441 21.52 1.27 -5.20
C ARG A 441 21.60 1.96 -3.85
N ASP A 442 21.45 1.17 -2.80
CA ASP A 442 21.63 1.66 -1.44
C ASP A 442 23.06 2.17 -1.23
N VAL A 443 23.18 3.35 -0.64
CA VAL A 443 24.46 3.98 -0.29
C VAL A 443 24.73 3.71 1.17
N ILE A 444 25.84 3.03 1.46
CA ILE A 444 26.27 2.82 2.85
C ILE A 444 27.02 4.06 3.29
N TRP A 445 26.49 4.72 4.32
CA TRP A 445 27.15 5.86 4.91
C TRP A 445 28.46 5.45 5.59
N THR A 446 29.60 6.03 5.18
CA THR A 446 30.90 5.82 5.84
C THR A 446 31.72 7.11 5.91
N GLU A 447 32.38 7.34 7.05
CA GLU A 447 33.30 8.47 7.22
C GLU A 447 34.50 8.41 6.25
N ALA A 448 35.05 7.20 6.04
CA ALA A 448 36.15 6.98 5.11
C ALA A 448 35.79 7.37 3.66
N GLY A 449 34.52 7.19 3.24
CA GLY A 449 34.02 7.62 1.95
C GLY A 449 34.00 9.15 1.82
N VAL A 450 33.54 9.86 2.85
CA VAL A 450 33.54 11.34 2.90
C VAL A 450 34.96 11.89 2.79
N GLU A 451 35.91 11.34 3.57
CA GLU A 451 37.30 11.76 3.48
C GLU A 451 37.90 11.50 2.09
N GLY A 452 37.52 10.38 1.46
CA GLY A 452 37.91 10.04 0.09
C GLY A 452 37.47 11.11 -0.91
N ALA A 453 36.18 11.49 -0.84
CA ALA A 453 35.63 12.58 -1.65
C ALA A 453 36.35 13.92 -1.37
N HIS A 454 36.63 14.23 -0.10
CA HIS A 454 37.34 15.46 0.25
C HIS A 454 38.75 15.51 -0.34
N ARG A 455 39.51 14.41 -0.23
CA ARG A 455 40.85 14.30 -0.82
C ARG A 455 40.83 14.49 -2.33
N PHE A 456 39.77 14.02 -3.00
CA PHE A 456 39.59 14.27 -4.43
C PHE A 456 39.36 15.75 -4.74
N VAL A 457 38.45 16.42 -4.03
CA VAL A 457 38.19 17.86 -4.19
C VAL A 457 39.47 18.68 -3.96
N GLN A 458 40.22 18.40 -2.89
CA GLN A 458 41.49 19.06 -2.61
C GLN A 458 42.56 18.80 -3.67
N ARG A 459 42.56 17.60 -4.28
CA ARG A 459 43.48 17.28 -5.38
C ARG A 459 43.17 18.11 -6.62
N VAL A 460 41.90 18.23 -7.01
CA VAL A 460 41.47 19.08 -8.13
C VAL A 460 41.89 20.53 -7.88
N TRP A 461 41.60 21.06 -6.68
CA TRP A 461 41.99 22.39 -6.28
C TRP A 461 43.50 22.62 -6.43
N ARG A 462 44.32 21.69 -5.91
CA ARG A 462 45.78 21.76 -6.02
C ARG A 462 46.25 21.79 -7.47
N GLN A 463 45.76 20.87 -8.32
CA GLN A 463 46.16 20.80 -9.72
C GLN A 463 45.81 22.08 -10.49
N VAL A 464 44.60 22.62 -10.29
CA VAL A 464 44.18 23.88 -10.91
C VAL A 464 45.01 25.04 -10.39
N SER A 465 45.25 25.13 -9.08
CA SER A 465 46.02 26.22 -8.46
C SER A 465 47.49 26.23 -8.90
N GLU A 466 48.10 25.06 -9.04
CA GLU A 466 49.48 24.92 -9.52
C GLU A 466 49.61 25.26 -11.02
N ALA A 467 48.62 24.88 -11.83
CA ALA A 467 48.61 25.16 -13.26
C ALA A 467 48.23 26.62 -13.60
N ALA A 468 47.38 27.25 -12.79
CA ALA A 468 46.80 28.57 -13.08
C ALA A 468 47.83 29.67 -13.41
N PRO A 469 48.96 29.84 -12.67
CA PRO A 469 49.98 30.83 -13.02
C PRO A 469 50.61 30.60 -14.40
N ALA A 470 50.79 29.34 -14.80
CA ALA A 470 51.34 28.98 -16.10
C ALA A 470 50.34 29.16 -17.24
N LEU A 471 49.04 29.13 -16.93
CA LEU A 471 47.95 29.26 -17.89
C LEU A 471 47.40 30.69 -18.02
N ALA A 472 47.84 31.65 -17.19
CA ALA A 472 47.26 32.99 -17.08
C ALA A 472 47.23 33.82 -18.38
N GLY A 473 48.10 33.51 -19.35
CA GLY A 473 48.15 34.18 -20.67
C GLY A 473 47.76 33.27 -21.85
N VAL A 474 47.31 32.04 -21.58
CA VAL A 474 46.96 31.07 -22.63
C VAL A 474 45.51 31.29 -23.04
N SER A 475 45.27 31.48 -24.34
CA SER A 475 43.91 31.56 -24.86
C SER A 475 43.25 30.17 -24.80
N PRO A 476 42.04 30.04 -24.23
CA PRO A 476 41.36 28.75 -24.16
C PRO A 476 41.06 28.24 -25.57
N ALA A 477 41.37 26.97 -25.81
CA ALA A 477 41.05 26.26 -27.03
C ALA A 477 40.31 24.96 -26.68
N GLN A 478 39.25 24.65 -27.41
CA GLN A 478 38.56 23.38 -27.25
C GLN A 478 39.50 22.25 -27.69
N GLY A 479 39.70 21.26 -26.84
CA GLY A 479 40.40 20.04 -27.24
C GLY A 479 39.59 19.33 -28.33
N VAL A 480 40.15 19.24 -29.53
CA VAL A 480 39.56 18.54 -30.69
C VAL A 480 40.37 17.31 -31.13
N SER A 481 41.56 17.10 -30.55
CA SER A 481 42.40 15.92 -30.76
C SER A 481 43.41 15.74 -29.63
N GLY A 482 43.94 14.52 -29.48
CA GLY A 482 45.03 14.17 -28.57
C GLY A 482 44.69 13.09 -27.55
N PRO A 483 45.69 12.56 -26.81
CA PRO A 483 45.55 11.37 -25.96
C PRO A 483 44.61 11.51 -24.76
N ALA A 484 44.15 12.73 -24.46
CA ALA A 484 43.18 13.01 -23.40
C ALA A 484 41.72 12.96 -23.87
N LEU A 485 41.50 12.85 -25.19
CA LEU A 485 40.19 12.75 -25.85
C LEU A 485 39.96 11.38 -26.52
N GLU A 486 41.02 10.58 -26.64
CA GLU A 486 40.96 9.13 -26.90
C GLU A 486 40.83 8.38 -25.58
#